data_AF-A0A848QIG6-F1
#
_entry.id   AF-A0A848QIG6-F1
#
_cell.length_a   1.000
_cell.length_b   1.000
_cell.length_c   1.000
_cell.angle_alpha   90.00
_cell.angle_beta   90.00
_cell.angle_gamma   90.00
#
_symmetry.space_group_name_H-M   'P 1'
#
loop_
_entity.id
_entity.type
_entity.pdbx_description
1 polymer ?
#
loop_
_entity_poly.entity_id
_entity_poly.type
_entity_poly.pdbx_seq_one_letter_code
_entity_poly.pdbx_strand_id
1 'polypeptide(L)'
;MDASSPPQPVVEHAIASQSEFADIRAGNIPVVSRGLALNWPSVQAAIDGDEAFARHVTNGASREPINAIVAGHEEQGRFFYNETLTKFNFVSGRGTWADFVGDLMRLRSDPRPPSMAVQSTPVDSIIAGFSQHNRLDMLTHVEPRIWLGNAIRVAPHYDVKENVAVCVAGQRRFTLFPPEQTPNLYPGPFEKTPAGTPVSMVDPHNPDLEKYPRYSEAWPHALQVTLEPGDAIYIPYCWWHGVESLSPVSCLINYWWNDAHPALAGPYDALLHALAAFRHLPPEQRNVWQMMLNHYVFEDNGDPSAHLPDHAKGILAPASPELLAQMRQMLRGIVK
;
A
#
# COMPACT_ATOMS: atom_id res chain seq x y z
N MET A 1 -24.69 -1.51 13.28
CA MET A 1 -24.65 -0.09 12.87
C MET A 1 -24.82 -0.06 11.37
N ASP A 2 -25.73 0.75 10.86
CA ASP A 2 -25.99 0.85 9.41
C ASP A 2 -24.76 1.45 8.72
N ALA A 3 -24.32 0.86 7.60
CA ALA A 3 -23.21 1.35 6.80
C ALA A 3 -23.49 2.73 6.14
N SER A 4 -24.61 3.36 6.50
CA SER A 4 -25.04 4.70 6.07
C SER A 4 -24.36 5.86 6.80
N SER A 5 -23.74 5.64 7.96
CA SER A 5 -22.99 6.71 8.64
C SER A 5 -21.65 6.98 7.93
N PRO A 6 -21.24 8.25 7.73
CA PRO A 6 -19.96 8.55 7.11
C PRO A 6 -18.80 8.02 7.98
N PRO A 7 -17.67 7.59 7.37
CA PRO A 7 -16.47 7.22 8.10
C PRO A 7 -15.97 8.37 8.99
N GLN A 8 -15.24 8.02 10.05
CA GLN A 8 -14.58 9.03 10.88
C GLN A 8 -13.48 9.73 10.07
N PRO A 9 -13.19 11.02 10.32
CA PRO A 9 -12.07 11.69 9.67
C PRO A 9 -10.74 11.10 10.14
N VAL A 10 -9.74 11.07 9.24
CA VAL A 10 -8.34 10.81 9.64
C VAL A 10 -7.86 11.97 10.53
N VAL A 11 -7.04 11.65 11.54
CA VAL A 11 -6.45 12.65 12.43
C VAL A 11 -5.55 13.59 11.64
N GLU A 12 -5.78 14.90 11.76
CA GLU A 12 -4.90 15.91 11.19
C GLU A 12 -3.80 16.29 12.18
N HIS A 13 -2.54 16.14 11.77
CA HIS A 13 -1.38 16.54 12.55
C HIS A 13 -0.24 16.90 11.60
N ALA A 14 0.39 18.05 11.83
CA ALA A 14 1.49 18.49 11.00
C ALA A 14 2.72 17.58 11.18
N ILE A 15 3.45 17.35 10.10
CA ILE A 15 4.77 16.71 10.16
C ILE A 15 5.82 17.79 9.93
N ALA A 16 6.21 18.52 10.98
CA ALA A 16 7.13 19.66 10.90
C ALA A 16 8.60 19.26 11.11
N SER A 17 8.87 18.06 11.64
CA SER A 17 10.25 17.60 11.89
C SER A 17 10.39 16.08 11.89
N GLN A 18 11.64 15.59 11.84
CA GLN A 18 11.96 14.16 12.02
C GLN A 18 11.46 13.62 13.36
N SER A 19 11.58 14.39 14.44
CA SER A 19 11.15 13.98 15.78
C SER A 19 9.63 13.81 15.84
N GLU A 20 8.91 14.79 15.31
CA GLU A 20 7.44 14.73 15.25
C GLU A 20 6.94 13.59 14.36
N PHE A 21 7.64 13.34 13.25
CA PHE A 21 7.35 12.17 12.42
C PHE A 21 7.58 10.86 13.18
N ALA A 22 8.62 10.76 14.01
CA ALA A 22 8.86 9.59 14.85
C ALA A 22 7.74 9.37 15.88
N ASP A 23 7.23 10.45 16.50
CA ASP A 23 6.10 10.38 17.43
C ASP A 23 4.81 9.93 16.73
N ILE A 24 4.54 10.45 15.52
CA ILE A 24 3.40 10.01 14.68
C ILE A 24 3.53 8.52 14.34
N ARG A 25 4.73 8.07 13.93
CA ARG A 25 4.98 6.66 13.61
C ARG A 25 4.75 5.76 14.83
N ALA A 26 5.22 6.17 16.02
CA ALA A 26 5.01 5.45 17.26
C ALA A 26 3.53 5.31 17.64
N GLY A 27 2.69 6.28 17.24
CA GLY A 27 1.23 6.22 17.43
C GLY A 27 0.53 5.12 16.62
N ASN A 28 1.16 4.60 15.56
CA ASN A 28 0.67 3.50 14.72
C ASN A 28 -0.78 3.66 14.20
N ILE A 29 -1.18 4.91 13.93
CA ILE A 29 -2.46 5.29 13.33
C ILE A 29 -2.24 6.19 12.10
N PRO A 30 -3.15 6.20 11.11
CA PRO A 30 -3.06 7.12 9.99
C PRO A 30 -3.16 8.57 10.43
N VAL A 31 -2.33 9.41 9.82
CA VAL A 31 -2.28 10.85 10.08
C VAL A 31 -2.19 11.58 8.76
N VAL A 32 -2.98 12.65 8.61
CA VAL A 32 -2.86 13.58 7.48
C VAL A 32 -2.12 14.85 7.91
N SER A 33 -1.12 15.24 7.12
CA SER A 33 -0.41 16.51 7.25
C SER A 33 -0.79 17.40 6.07
N ARG A 34 -1.60 18.42 6.36
CA ARG A 34 -2.04 19.38 5.34
C ARG A 34 -0.88 20.21 4.83
N GLY A 35 -0.83 20.38 3.52
CA GLY A 35 0.13 21.25 2.83
C GLY A 35 1.62 20.93 3.03
N LEU A 36 1.96 19.71 3.47
CA LEU A 36 3.33 19.30 3.75
C LEU A 36 4.29 19.52 2.57
N ALA A 37 3.80 19.31 1.36
CA ALA A 37 4.56 19.39 0.12
C ALA A 37 4.17 20.59 -0.75
N LEU A 38 3.52 21.63 -0.19
CA LEU A 38 3.10 22.80 -0.97
C LEU A 38 4.28 23.49 -1.66
N ASN A 39 5.48 23.44 -1.09
CA ASN A 39 6.67 24.03 -1.68
C ASN A 39 7.28 23.21 -2.84
N TRP A 40 6.78 22.02 -3.14
CA TRP A 40 7.29 21.18 -4.22
C TRP A 40 7.02 21.83 -5.58
N PRO A 41 8.03 21.97 -6.46
CA PRO A 41 7.83 22.46 -7.83
C PRO A 41 6.77 21.68 -8.61
N SER A 42 6.65 20.36 -8.41
CA SER A 42 5.62 19.56 -9.09
C SER A 42 4.22 19.85 -8.59
N VAL A 43 4.06 20.17 -7.30
CA VAL A 43 2.78 20.57 -6.69
C VAL A 43 2.39 21.97 -7.16
N GLN A 44 3.33 22.91 -7.17
CA GLN A 44 3.09 24.26 -7.70
C GLN A 44 2.67 24.21 -9.17
N ALA A 45 3.35 23.40 -10.00
CA ALA A 45 2.95 23.19 -11.39
C ALA A 45 1.55 22.58 -11.54
N ALA A 46 1.10 21.75 -10.60
CA ALA A 46 -0.25 21.22 -10.58
C ALA A 46 -1.30 22.23 -10.14
N ILE A 47 -0.98 23.11 -9.19
CA ILE A 47 -1.83 24.22 -8.77
C ILE A 47 -2.02 25.21 -9.93
N ASP A 48 -0.98 25.44 -10.74
CA ASP A 48 -1.05 26.26 -11.95
C ASP A 48 -1.90 25.63 -13.08
N GLY A 49 -2.23 24.34 -12.97
CA GLY A 49 -3.18 23.62 -13.83
C GLY A 49 -2.58 22.44 -14.59
N ASP A 50 -3.45 21.59 -15.13
CA ASP A 50 -3.08 20.32 -15.76
C ASP A 50 -2.01 20.46 -16.86
N GLU A 51 -2.08 21.52 -17.67
CA GLU A 51 -1.11 21.80 -18.75
C GLU A 51 0.29 22.15 -18.23
N ALA A 52 0.35 22.91 -17.13
CA ALA A 52 1.61 23.26 -16.47
C ALA A 52 2.22 22.01 -15.83
N PHE A 53 1.40 21.21 -15.14
CA PHE A 53 1.81 19.93 -14.58
C PHE A 53 2.32 18.95 -15.64
N ALA A 54 1.56 18.71 -16.71
CA ALA A 54 1.95 17.80 -17.79
C ALA A 54 3.29 18.19 -18.41
N ARG A 55 3.49 19.50 -18.66
CA ARG A 55 4.78 20.01 -19.14
C ARG A 55 5.90 19.78 -18.14
N HIS A 56 5.65 20.04 -16.85
CA HIS A 56 6.62 19.83 -15.78
C HIS A 56 7.09 18.38 -15.71
N VAL A 57 6.16 17.42 -15.75
CA VAL A 57 6.51 15.99 -15.63
C VAL A 57 6.97 15.34 -16.92
N THR A 58 6.84 16.01 -18.07
CA THR A 58 7.30 15.49 -19.37
C THR A 58 8.65 16.10 -19.79
N ASN A 59 8.97 17.30 -19.32
CA ASN A 59 10.21 17.96 -19.68
C ASN A 59 11.44 17.20 -19.17
N GLY A 60 12.28 16.74 -20.08
CA GLY A 60 13.46 15.94 -19.73
C GLY A 60 13.14 14.52 -19.24
N ALA A 61 11.89 14.05 -19.39
CA ALA A 61 11.53 12.69 -19.04
C ALA A 61 12.24 11.66 -19.92
N SER A 62 12.52 10.50 -19.31
CA SER A 62 13.13 9.35 -19.94
C SER A 62 12.29 8.85 -21.13
N ARG A 63 12.98 8.31 -22.13
CA ARG A 63 12.37 7.63 -23.28
C ARG A 63 12.24 6.13 -23.07
N GLU A 64 12.73 5.62 -21.93
CA GLU A 64 12.62 4.21 -21.61
C GLU A 64 11.15 3.80 -21.42
N PRO A 65 10.78 2.57 -21.80
CA PRO A 65 9.41 2.11 -21.66
C PRO A 65 8.96 2.06 -20.20
N ILE A 66 7.75 2.55 -19.94
CA ILE A 66 7.02 2.38 -18.68
C ILE A 66 5.94 1.32 -18.83
N ASN A 67 5.51 0.74 -17.70
CA ASN A 67 4.31 -0.11 -17.66
C ASN A 67 3.11 0.74 -17.21
N ALA A 68 1.97 0.52 -17.84
CA ALA A 68 0.69 1.12 -17.45
C ALA A 68 -0.41 0.06 -17.48
N ILE A 69 -1.51 0.32 -16.76
CA ILE A 69 -2.73 -0.47 -16.83
C ILE A 69 -3.89 0.35 -17.38
N VAL A 70 -4.79 -0.33 -18.09
CA VAL A 70 -5.99 0.28 -18.68
C VAL A 70 -7.20 -0.63 -18.47
N ALA A 71 -8.33 -0.05 -18.11
CA ALA A 71 -9.64 -0.70 -18.08
C ALA A 71 -10.65 0.09 -18.92
N GLY A 72 -11.65 -0.58 -19.47
CA GLY A 72 -12.72 0.08 -20.21
C GLY A 72 -13.59 0.97 -19.31
N HIS A 73 -14.25 1.96 -19.89
CA HIS A 73 -15.11 2.90 -19.18
C HIS A 73 -16.26 2.23 -18.40
N GLU A 74 -16.68 1.04 -18.83
CA GLU A 74 -17.69 0.19 -18.21
C GLU A 74 -17.30 -0.29 -16.80
N GLU A 75 -15.99 -0.33 -16.50
CA GLU A 75 -15.45 -0.70 -15.18
C GLU A 75 -15.50 0.47 -14.18
N GLN A 76 -15.89 1.67 -14.63
CA GLN A 76 -16.13 2.86 -13.79
C GLN A 76 -14.95 3.17 -12.85
N GLY A 77 -13.73 3.20 -13.38
CA GLY A 77 -12.53 3.49 -12.59
C GLY A 77 -11.99 2.32 -11.79
N ARG A 78 -12.73 1.22 -11.61
CA ARG A 78 -12.38 0.19 -10.64
C ARG A 78 -11.41 -0.84 -11.23
N PHE A 79 -10.15 -0.84 -10.79
CA PHE A 79 -9.23 -1.91 -11.13
C PHE A 79 -9.41 -3.10 -10.19
N PHE A 80 -9.91 -4.21 -10.73
CA PHE A 80 -10.36 -5.36 -9.95
C PHE A 80 -10.29 -6.67 -10.75
N TYR A 81 -11.01 -7.68 -10.28
CA TYR A 81 -11.24 -8.94 -10.99
C TYR A 81 -12.43 -8.83 -11.94
N ASN A 82 -12.51 -9.74 -12.90
CA ASN A 82 -13.79 -10.08 -13.51
C ASN A 82 -14.70 -10.82 -12.51
N GLU A 83 -15.98 -10.98 -12.87
CA GLU A 83 -17.01 -11.58 -12.01
C GLU A 83 -16.66 -12.98 -11.46
N THR A 84 -15.88 -13.77 -12.22
CA THR A 84 -15.49 -15.15 -11.86
C THR A 84 -14.14 -15.25 -11.16
N LEU A 85 -13.46 -14.13 -10.91
CA LEU A 85 -12.13 -14.07 -10.28
C LEU A 85 -11.03 -14.80 -11.05
N THR A 86 -11.25 -15.06 -12.34
CA THR A 86 -10.32 -15.81 -13.20
C THR A 86 -9.28 -14.92 -13.86
N LYS A 87 -9.59 -13.64 -14.07
CA LYS A 87 -8.71 -12.63 -14.66
C LYS A 87 -8.97 -11.26 -14.04
N PHE A 88 -8.08 -10.32 -14.29
CA PHE A 88 -8.33 -8.91 -14.01
C PHE A 88 -9.29 -8.30 -15.04
N ASN A 89 -10.01 -7.25 -14.64
CA ASN A 89 -10.84 -6.45 -15.53
C ASN A 89 -10.05 -5.35 -16.28
N PHE A 90 -8.73 -5.31 -16.08
CA PHE A 90 -7.79 -4.44 -16.77
C PHE A 90 -6.71 -5.23 -17.50
N VAL A 91 -6.05 -4.55 -18.43
CA VAL A 91 -4.88 -5.06 -19.15
C VAL A 91 -3.66 -4.23 -18.81
N SER A 92 -2.48 -4.85 -18.84
CA SER A 92 -1.20 -4.15 -18.72
C SER A 92 -0.59 -3.93 -20.11
N GLY A 93 0.01 -2.76 -20.32
CA GLY A 93 0.70 -2.38 -21.54
C GLY A 93 2.02 -1.68 -21.26
N ARG A 94 2.84 -1.55 -22.31
CA ARG A 94 4.08 -0.76 -22.29
C ARG A 94 4.00 0.38 -23.28
N GLY A 95 4.57 1.53 -22.91
CA GLY A 95 4.61 2.72 -23.75
C GLY A 95 5.66 3.69 -23.23
N THR A 96 5.75 4.88 -23.84
CA THR A 96 6.63 5.94 -23.33
C THR A 96 5.88 6.81 -22.31
N TRP A 97 6.62 7.46 -21.41
CA TRP A 97 6.03 8.40 -20.46
C TRP A 97 5.31 9.57 -21.15
N ALA A 98 5.93 10.13 -22.20
CA ALA A 98 5.36 11.25 -22.95
C ALA A 98 4.04 10.88 -23.64
N ASP A 99 3.95 9.68 -24.23
CA ASP A 99 2.71 9.20 -24.84
C ASP A 99 1.61 9.02 -23.79
N PHE A 100 1.93 8.43 -22.63
CA PHE A 100 0.96 8.24 -21.54
C PHE A 100 0.42 9.58 -21.02
N VAL A 101 1.29 10.57 -20.77
CA VAL A 101 0.86 11.91 -20.33
C VAL A 101 0.04 12.59 -21.43
N GLY A 102 0.44 12.46 -22.70
CA GLY A 102 -0.30 13.00 -23.84
C GLY A 102 -1.70 12.40 -23.98
N ASP A 103 -1.84 11.08 -23.81
CA ASP A 103 -3.12 10.37 -23.79
C ASP A 103 -4.00 10.83 -22.63
N LEU A 104 -3.44 10.89 -21.41
CA LEU A 104 -4.13 11.38 -20.22
C LEU A 104 -4.69 12.79 -20.43
N MET A 105 -3.87 13.69 -20.98
CA MET A 105 -4.26 15.07 -21.25
C MET A 105 -5.33 15.21 -22.34
N ARG A 106 -5.31 14.34 -23.36
CA ARG A 106 -6.35 14.30 -24.39
C ARG A 106 -7.68 13.80 -23.84
N LEU A 107 -7.63 12.82 -22.94
CA LEU A 107 -8.80 12.16 -22.37
C LEU A 107 -9.43 12.93 -21.20
N ARG A 108 -8.76 13.95 -20.64
CA ARG A 108 -9.22 14.68 -19.44
C ARG A 108 -10.61 15.33 -19.56
N SER A 109 -11.04 15.64 -20.79
CA SER A 109 -12.34 16.26 -21.08
C SER A 109 -13.39 15.27 -21.57
N ASP A 110 -13.04 13.99 -21.73
CA ASP A 110 -14.00 12.94 -22.05
C ASP A 110 -14.86 12.67 -20.80
N PRO A 111 -16.19 12.66 -20.88
CA PRO A 111 -17.06 12.32 -19.74
C PRO A 111 -17.02 10.84 -19.36
N ARG A 112 -16.52 9.96 -20.23
CA ARG A 112 -16.42 8.50 -20.01
C ARG A 112 -15.09 7.96 -20.55
N PRO A 113 -13.94 8.45 -20.06
CA PRO A 113 -12.66 7.97 -20.52
C PRO A 113 -12.44 6.52 -20.07
N PRO A 114 -11.64 5.73 -20.79
CA PRO A 114 -11.09 4.52 -20.21
C PRO A 114 -10.27 4.88 -18.96
N SER A 115 -10.23 3.99 -17.98
CA SER A 115 -9.43 4.18 -16.78
C SER A 115 -7.99 3.81 -17.07
N MET A 116 -7.03 4.68 -16.74
CA MET A 116 -5.62 4.44 -17.03
C MET A 116 -4.72 4.86 -15.89
N ALA A 117 -3.68 4.07 -15.61
CA ALA A 117 -2.73 4.35 -14.54
C ALA A 117 -1.33 3.81 -14.82
N VAL A 118 -0.32 4.61 -14.51
CA VAL A 118 1.03 4.16 -14.17
C VAL A 118 1.06 3.88 -12.68
N GLN A 119 1.55 2.70 -12.30
CA GLN A 119 1.55 2.24 -10.92
C GLN A 119 2.96 2.05 -10.39
N SER A 120 3.25 2.65 -9.24
CA SER A 120 4.44 2.38 -8.43
C SER A 120 5.78 2.41 -9.19
N THR A 121 5.99 3.40 -10.06
CA THR A 121 7.26 3.49 -10.79
C THR A 121 8.26 4.36 -10.02
N PRO A 122 9.53 3.95 -9.84
CA PRO A 122 10.56 4.82 -9.28
C PRO A 122 10.63 6.13 -10.06
N VAL A 123 10.36 7.26 -9.41
CA VAL A 123 10.12 8.51 -10.13
C VAL A 123 11.37 9.02 -10.85
N ASP A 124 12.55 8.82 -10.27
CA ASP A 124 13.82 9.24 -10.88
C ASP A 124 14.22 8.40 -12.11
N SER A 125 13.63 7.21 -12.28
CA SER A 125 13.80 6.43 -13.51
C SER A 125 13.05 7.04 -14.71
N ILE A 126 12.05 7.89 -14.42
CA ILE A 126 11.25 8.61 -15.42
C ILE A 126 11.76 10.04 -15.53
N ILE A 127 11.87 10.77 -14.43
CA ILE A 127 12.22 12.20 -14.39
C ILE A 127 13.50 12.34 -13.57
N ALA A 128 14.65 12.41 -14.24
CA ALA A 128 15.94 12.45 -13.57
C ALA A 128 16.03 13.64 -12.60
N GLY A 129 16.37 13.38 -11.34
CA GLY A 129 16.51 14.40 -10.30
C GLY A 129 15.19 14.94 -9.75
N PHE A 130 14.07 14.26 -9.99
CA PHE A 130 12.78 14.62 -9.40
C PHE A 130 12.87 14.62 -7.87
N SER A 131 13.47 13.56 -7.30
CA SER A 131 13.64 13.42 -5.84
C SER A 131 14.57 14.47 -5.22
N GLN A 132 15.34 15.22 -6.01
CA GLN A 132 16.20 16.29 -5.47
C GLN A 132 15.39 17.55 -5.16
N HIS A 133 14.31 17.78 -5.91
CA HIS A 133 13.50 19.00 -5.87
C HIS A 133 12.12 18.79 -5.21
N ASN A 134 11.63 17.55 -5.21
CA ASN A 134 10.33 17.16 -4.65
C ASN A 134 10.54 16.07 -3.59
N ARG A 135 11.15 16.45 -2.46
CA ARG A 135 11.50 15.51 -1.39
C ARG A 135 10.79 15.81 -0.08
N LEU A 136 10.60 14.74 0.68
CA LEU A 136 10.28 14.80 2.10
C LEU A 136 11.59 14.67 2.87
N ASP A 137 11.98 15.72 3.61
CA ASP A 137 13.27 15.76 4.31
C ASP A 137 13.42 14.63 5.34
N MET A 138 12.30 14.14 5.91
CA MET A 138 12.30 13.02 6.85
C MET A 138 12.43 11.63 6.23
N LEU A 139 12.42 11.54 4.89
CA LEU A 139 12.45 10.28 4.13
C LEU A 139 13.50 10.29 3.01
N THR A 140 14.60 11.03 3.19
CA THR A 140 15.69 11.18 2.20
C THR A 140 16.37 9.87 1.78
N HIS A 141 16.22 8.81 2.57
CA HIS A 141 16.79 7.47 2.32
C HIS A 141 15.80 6.52 1.61
N VAL A 142 14.56 6.96 1.38
CA VAL A 142 13.50 6.15 0.76
C VAL A 142 13.28 6.62 -0.67
N GLU A 143 13.33 5.69 -1.64
CA GLU A 143 13.11 6.00 -3.05
C GLU A 143 11.62 6.37 -3.30
N PRO A 144 11.33 7.58 -3.83
CA PRO A 144 9.96 7.96 -4.14
C PRO A 144 9.42 7.24 -5.39
N ARG A 145 8.13 6.91 -5.35
CA ARG A 145 7.43 6.24 -6.44
C ARG A 145 6.22 7.06 -6.90
N ILE A 146 6.05 7.12 -8.22
CA ILE A 146 4.96 7.87 -8.87
C ILE A 146 3.79 6.97 -9.25
N TRP A 147 2.60 7.50 -9.04
CA TRP A 147 1.32 6.98 -9.50
C TRP A 147 0.62 8.09 -10.28
N LEU A 148 0.48 7.92 -11.59
CA LEU A 148 -0.14 8.89 -12.47
C LEU A 148 -1.29 8.26 -13.23
N GLY A 149 -2.44 8.92 -13.29
CA GLY A 149 -3.60 8.42 -14.01
C GLY A 149 -4.77 9.39 -13.99
N ASN A 150 -5.94 8.90 -14.37
CA ASN A 150 -7.20 9.63 -14.28
C ASN A 150 -8.05 9.17 -13.09
N ALA A 151 -9.35 9.45 -13.12
CA ALA A 151 -10.28 9.06 -12.08
C ALA A 151 -10.41 7.52 -12.01
N ILE A 152 -9.88 6.94 -10.94
CA ILE A 152 -9.80 5.49 -10.72
C ILE A 152 -10.04 5.15 -9.25
N ARG A 153 -10.39 3.89 -8.98
CA ARG A 153 -10.63 3.36 -7.64
C ARG A 153 -9.85 2.05 -7.47
N VAL A 154 -9.05 2.01 -6.41
CA VAL A 154 -8.32 0.81 -5.96
C VAL A 154 -9.00 0.31 -4.69
N ALA A 155 -9.40 -0.95 -4.68
CA ALA A 155 -10.06 -1.58 -3.55
C ALA A 155 -9.17 -1.54 -2.30
N PRO A 156 -9.76 -1.51 -1.08
CA PRO A 156 -8.99 -1.56 0.15
C PRO A 156 -8.02 -2.73 0.17
N HIS A 157 -6.75 -2.46 0.44
CA HIS A 157 -5.69 -3.46 0.56
C HIS A 157 -4.68 -2.98 1.60
N TYR A 158 -3.74 -3.83 1.98
CA TYR A 158 -2.69 -3.47 2.90
C TYR A 158 -1.32 -3.75 2.29
N ASP A 159 -0.31 -3.05 2.80
CA ASP A 159 1.09 -3.27 2.46
C ASP A 159 1.86 -3.75 3.69
N VAL A 160 2.81 -4.65 3.47
CA VAL A 160 3.85 -5.02 4.46
C VAL A 160 4.99 -3.99 4.45
N LYS A 161 4.61 -2.71 4.47
CA LYS A 161 5.46 -1.52 4.47
C LYS A 161 4.73 -0.36 5.15
N GLU A 162 5.47 0.55 5.75
CA GLU A 162 4.95 1.87 6.08
C GLU A 162 4.94 2.75 4.83
N ASN A 163 4.05 3.75 4.80
CA ASN A 163 3.87 4.62 3.64
C ASN A 163 3.69 6.09 4.04
N VAL A 164 4.33 7.00 3.33
CA VAL A 164 3.88 8.40 3.24
C VAL A 164 3.51 8.67 1.80
N ALA A 165 2.27 9.09 1.56
CA ALA A 165 1.75 9.41 0.24
C ALA A 165 1.38 10.88 0.14
N VAL A 166 1.93 11.58 -0.84
CA VAL A 166 1.73 13.00 -1.13
C VAL A 166 0.83 13.13 -2.36
N CYS A 167 -0.28 13.86 -2.24
CA CYS A 167 -1.09 14.24 -3.39
C CYS A 167 -0.38 15.36 -4.16
N VAL A 168 0.06 15.07 -5.39
CA VAL A 168 0.80 16.05 -6.20
C VAL A 168 -0.13 16.80 -7.14
N ALA A 169 -1.06 16.09 -7.79
CA ALA A 169 -2.04 16.68 -8.70
C ALA A 169 -3.42 16.04 -8.53
N GLY A 170 -4.45 16.85 -8.70
CA GLY A 170 -5.84 16.43 -8.49
C GLY A 170 -6.16 16.17 -7.02
N GLN A 171 -7.25 15.43 -6.78
CA GLN A 171 -7.70 15.03 -5.45
C GLN A 171 -7.63 13.50 -5.26
N ARG A 172 -7.19 13.08 -4.07
CA ARG A 172 -7.07 11.66 -3.69
C ARG A 172 -7.85 11.38 -2.43
N ARG A 173 -8.81 10.46 -2.48
CA ARG A 173 -9.55 10.01 -1.30
C ARG A 173 -8.99 8.68 -0.80
N PHE A 174 -8.70 8.62 0.49
CA PHE A 174 -8.30 7.40 1.18
C PHE A 174 -9.42 6.96 2.12
N THR A 175 -9.79 5.68 2.06
CA THR A 175 -10.66 5.03 3.06
C THR A 175 -9.85 3.94 3.74
N LEU A 176 -9.55 4.09 5.03
CA LEU A 176 -8.62 3.25 5.77
C LEU A 176 -9.33 2.43 6.85
N PHE A 177 -8.78 1.26 7.16
CA PHE A 177 -9.24 0.42 8.25
C PHE A 177 -8.04 -0.14 9.02
N PRO A 178 -8.15 -0.29 10.35
CA PRO A 178 -7.07 -0.83 11.14
C PRO A 178 -6.86 -2.33 10.81
N PRO A 179 -5.64 -2.88 10.96
CA PRO A 179 -5.31 -4.26 10.59
C PRO A 179 -6.23 -5.34 11.19
N GLU A 180 -6.78 -5.08 12.39
CA GLU A 180 -7.69 -5.96 13.12
C GLU A 180 -9.00 -6.20 12.35
N GLN A 181 -9.35 -5.34 11.40
CA GLN A 181 -10.53 -5.50 10.54
C GLN A 181 -10.32 -6.47 9.37
N THR A 182 -9.12 -7.07 9.23
CA THR A 182 -8.83 -8.09 8.20
C THR A 182 -9.94 -9.16 8.07
N PRO A 183 -10.49 -9.75 9.15
CA PRO A 183 -11.57 -10.74 9.03
C PRO A 183 -12.88 -10.16 8.45
N ASN A 184 -13.12 -8.86 8.61
CA ASN A 184 -14.36 -8.17 8.24
C ASN A 184 -14.30 -7.54 6.85
N LEU A 185 -13.10 -7.45 6.25
CA LEU A 185 -12.86 -6.88 4.92
C LEU A 185 -12.86 -7.92 3.79
N TYR A 186 -13.05 -9.20 4.11
CA TYR A 186 -13.11 -10.29 3.12
C TYR A 186 -11.95 -10.24 2.11
N PRO A 187 -10.70 -10.48 2.55
CA PRO A 187 -9.55 -10.50 1.66
C PRO A 187 -9.76 -11.49 0.50
N GLY A 188 -9.38 -11.07 -0.70
CA GLY A 188 -9.47 -11.87 -1.92
C GLY A 188 -8.43 -13.00 -1.99
N PRO A 189 -8.33 -13.65 -3.17
CA PRO A 189 -7.38 -14.75 -3.40
C PRO A 189 -5.91 -14.35 -3.14
N PHE A 190 -5.09 -15.35 -2.78
CA PHE A 190 -3.65 -15.16 -2.55
C PHE A 190 -2.84 -15.18 -3.86
N GLU A 191 -3.31 -15.94 -4.86
CA GLU A 191 -2.55 -16.26 -6.07
C GLU A 191 -2.66 -15.20 -7.16
N LYS A 192 -3.76 -14.43 -7.16
CA LYS A 192 -4.03 -13.38 -8.14
C LYS A 192 -4.44 -12.13 -7.40
N THR A 193 -3.55 -11.15 -7.36
CA THR A 193 -3.72 -9.92 -6.58
C THR A 193 -3.61 -8.68 -7.49
N PRO A 194 -4.66 -7.85 -7.61
CA PRO A 194 -4.61 -6.62 -8.40
C PRO A 194 -3.59 -5.60 -7.89
N ALA A 195 -3.30 -5.62 -6.59
CA ALA A 195 -2.44 -4.66 -5.90
C ALA A 195 -1.09 -5.26 -5.44
N GLY A 196 -0.77 -6.49 -5.84
CA GLY A 196 0.37 -7.25 -5.29
C GLY A 196 0.08 -7.91 -3.93
N THR A 197 -0.95 -7.44 -3.22
CA THR A 197 -1.51 -8.07 -2.00
C THR A 197 -3.01 -8.33 -2.17
N PRO A 198 -3.62 -9.21 -1.35
CA PRO A 198 -5.07 -9.42 -1.38
C PRO A 198 -5.80 -8.11 -1.12
N VAL A 199 -6.73 -7.81 -2.01
CA VAL A 199 -7.65 -6.69 -1.88
C VAL A 199 -8.95 -7.15 -1.21
N SER A 200 -9.66 -6.24 -0.57
CA SER A 200 -11.02 -6.46 -0.07
C SER A 200 -11.94 -6.83 -1.24
N MET A 201 -12.76 -7.86 -1.01
CA MET A 201 -13.79 -8.27 -1.98
C MET A 201 -15.03 -7.37 -1.94
N VAL A 202 -15.11 -6.47 -0.96
CA VAL A 202 -16.22 -5.54 -0.76
C VAL A 202 -15.94 -4.23 -1.49
N ASP A 203 -16.92 -3.72 -2.23
CA ASP A 203 -16.89 -2.37 -2.78
C ASP A 203 -17.41 -1.38 -1.73
N PRO A 204 -16.59 -0.43 -1.21
CA PRO A 204 -17.05 0.52 -0.22
C PRO A 204 -18.17 1.45 -0.69
N HIS A 205 -18.34 1.65 -2.01
CA HIS A 205 -19.39 2.50 -2.57
C HIS A 205 -20.75 1.81 -2.65
N ASN A 206 -20.74 0.50 -2.79
CA ASN A 206 -21.94 -0.32 -2.89
C ASN A 206 -21.71 -1.67 -2.21
N PRO A 207 -21.62 -1.69 -0.87
CA PRO A 207 -21.30 -2.90 -0.14
C PRO A 207 -22.47 -3.89 -0.21
N ASP A 208 -22.24 -5.05 -0.81
CA ASP A 208 -23.17 -6.18 -0.79
C ASP A 208 -23.13 -6.85 0.60
N LEU A 209 -23.96 -6.35 1.52
CA LEU A 209 -24.03 -6.85 2.90
C LEU A 209 -24.74 -8.22 3.01
N GLU A 210 -25.45 -8.67 1.98
CA GLU A 210 -25.98 -10.03 1.93
C GLU A 210 -24.84 -11.03 1.71
N LYS A 211 -23.92 -10.69 0.80
CA LYS A 211 -22.73 -11.50 0.51
C LYS A 211 -21.61 -11.31 1.54
N TYR A 212 -21.45 -10.11 2.07
CA TYR A 212 -20.36 -9.72 2.97
C TYR A 212 -20.89 -9.13 4.29
N PRO A 213 -21.69 -9.87 5.07
CA PRO A 213 -22.37 -9.33 6.25
C PRO A 213 -21.44 -8.74 7.31
N ARG A 214 -20.22 -9.26 7.48
CA ARG A 214 -19.26 -8.74 8.47
C ARG A 214 -18.68 -7.37 8.09
N TYR A 215 -18.90 -6.88 6.87
CA TYR A 215 -18.44 -5.55 6.50
C TYR A 215 -19.11 -4.45 7.35
N SER A 216 -20.32 -4.69 7.86
CA SER A 216 -20.97 -3.79 8.83
C SER A 216 -20.21 -3.67 10.15
N GLU A 217 -19.35 -4.64 10.48
CA GLU A 217 -18.46 -4.59 11.64
C GLU A 217 -17.17 -3.82 11.34
N ALA A 218 -16.70 -3.81 10.07
CA ALA A 218 -15.53 -3.04 9.67
C ALA A 218 -15.82 -1.54 9.55
N TRP A 219 -16.99 -1.18 9.00
CA TRP A 219 -17.33 0.20 8.65
C TRP A 219 -17.26 1.21 9.79
N PRO A 220 -17.70 0.91 11.03
CA PRO A 220 -17.56 1.83 12.16
C PRO A 220 -16.11 2.19 12.51
N HIS A 221 -15.13 1.39 12.08
CA HIS A 221 -13.71 1.64 12.26
C HIS A 221 -13.04 2.30 11.04
N ALA A 222 -13.81 2.58 9.99
CA ALA A 222 -13.30 3.23 8.80
C ALA A 222 -12.88 4.68 9.11
N LEU A 223 -11.70 5.04 8.65
CA LEU A 223 -11.23 6.42 8.57
C LEU A 223 -11.28 6.89 7.13
N GLN A 224 -11.60 8.16 6.89
CA GLN A 224 -11.58 8.72 5.53
C GLN A 224 -10.98 10.12 5.49
N VAL A 225 -10.25 10.41 4.42
CA VAL A 225 -9.73 11.75 4.11
C VAL A 225 -9.67 11.96 2.60
N THR A 226 -9.95 13.18 2.14
CA THR A 226 -9.62 13.63 0.80
C THR A 226 -8.43 14.58 0.88
N LEU A 227 -7.39 14.29 0.11
CA LEU A 227 -6.15 15.05 0.01
C LEU A 227 -6.22 16.01 -1.19
N GLU A 228 -5.86 17.25 -0.95
CA GLU A 228 -5.64 18.27 -1.97
C GLU A 228 -4.15 18.30 -2.40
N PRO A 229 -3.80 18.93 -3.54
CA PRO A 229 -2.40 19.08 -3.95
C PRO A 229 -1.54 19.69 -2.82
N GLY A 230 -0.47 18.98 -2.45
CA GLY A 230 0.45 19.33 -1.36
C GLY A 230 0.16 18.63 -0.03
N ASP A 231 -1.01 18.03 0.16
CA ASP A 231 -1.31 17.24 1.35
C ASP A 231 -0.57 15.90 1.33
N ALA A 232 -0.22 15.40 2.53
CA ALA A 232 0.38 14.09 2.71
C ALA A 232 -0.37 13.26 3.74
N ILE A 233 -0.42 11.94 3.56
CA ILE A 233 -0.92 10.98 4.54
C ILE A 233 0.18 9.99 4.92
N TYR A 234 0.37 9.78 6.22
CA TYR A 234 1.10 8.63 6.75
C TYR A 234 0.14 7.46 6.94
N ILE A 235 0.51 6.29 6.42
CA ILE A 235 -0.22 5.03 6.55
C ILE A 235 0.72 4.04 7.26
N PRO A 236 0.37 3.59 8.46
CA PRO A 236 1.21 2.65 9.19
C PRO A 236 1.20 1.25 8.56
N TYR A 237 2.17 0.44 8.99
CA TYR A 237 2.35 -0.93 8.53
C TYR A 237 1.05 -1.75 8.59
N CYS A 238 0.71 -2.44 7.50
CA CYS A 238 -0.48 -3.28 7.35
C CYS A 238 -1.85 -2.60 7.53
N TRP A 239 -1.93 -1.27 7.62
CA TRP A 239 -3.22 -0.60 7.58
C TRP A 239 -3.89 -0.81 6.22
N TRP A 240 -5.14 -1.23 6.24
CA TRP A 240 -5.94 -1.36 5.03
C TRP A 240 -6.29 0.02 4.51
N HIS A 241 -6.18 0.23 3.21
CA HIS A 241 -6.49 1.50 2.56
C HIS A 241 -7.01 1.30 1.14
N GLY A 242 -8.20 1.82 0.88
CA GLY A 242 -8.75 2.01 -0.47
C GLY A 242 -8.42 3.41 -0.95
N VAL A 243 -8.06 3.54 -2.23
CA VAL A 243 -7.59 4.81 -2.80
C VAL A 243 -8.41 5.16 -4.03
N GLU A 244 -8.95 6.37 -4.04
CA GLU A 244 -9.70 6.92 -5.17
C GLU A 244 -9.00 8.16 -5.70
N SER A 245 -8.75 8.19 -7.01
CA SER A 245 -8.39 9.41 -7.73
C SER A 245 -9.68 10.04 -8.19
N LEU A 246 -9.93 11.29 -7.79
CA LEU A 246 -11.21 11.97 -8.08
C LEU A 246 -11.12 12.88 -9.31
N SER A 247 -9.90 13.17 -9.76
CA SER A 247 -9.63 14.14 -10.83
C SER A 247 -9.27 13.47 -12.16
N PRO A 248 -9.60 14.09 -13.32
CA PRO A 248 -9.22 13.59 -14.63
C PRO A 248 -7.70 13.48 -14.85
N VAL A 249 -6.93 14.31 -14.15
CA VAL A 249 -5.47 14.21 -14.04
C VAL A 249 -5.15 14.10 -12.55
N SER A 250 -4.58 12.96 -12.14
CA SER A 250 -4.23 12.72 -10.74
C SER A 250 -2.83 12.13 -10.62
N CYS A 251 -2.03 12.74 -9.75
CA CYS A 251 -0.68 12.31 -9.45
C CYS A 251 -0.50 12.15 -7.94
N LEU A 252 0.05 11.01 -7.52
CA LEU A 252 0.44 10.72 -6.15
C LEU A 252 1.92 10.30 -6.16
N ILE A 253 2.71 10.85 -5.24
CA ILE A 253 4.06 10.37 -4.96
C ILE A 253 4.05 9.70 -3.60
N ASN A 254 4.57 8.49 -3.50
CA ASN A 254 4.64 7.80 -2.22
C ASN A 254 6.04 7.27 -1.90
N TYR A 255 6.29 7.09 -0.61
CA TYR A 255 7.52 6.61 -0.03
C TYR A 255 7.19 5.36 0.77
N TRP A 256 7.74 4.22 0.36
CA TRP A 256 7.48 2.93 1.01
C TRP A 256 8.76 2.39 1.63
N TRP A 257 8.72 2.09 2.92
CA TRP A 257 9.86 1.50 3.64
C TRP A 257 9.41 0.44 4.65
N ASN A 258 10.38 -0.31 5.16
CA ASN A 258 10.18 -1.29 6.23
C ASN A 258 11.49 -1.36 7.03
N ASP A 259 11.40 -1.21 8.35
CA ASP A 259 12.55 -1.22 9.26
C ASP A 259 13.04 -2.65 9.59
N ALA A 260 12.31 -3.68 9.14
CA ALA A 260 12.70 -5.08 9.30
C ALA A 260 14.07 -5.36 8.68
N HIS A 261 14.88 -6.15 9.40
CA HIS A 261 16.23 -6.50 8.94
C HIS A 261 16.19 -7.18 7.55
N PRO A 262 16.98 -6.75 6.55
CA PRO A 262 16.87 -7.22 5.16
C PRO A 262 17.08 -8.74 4.97
N ALA A 263 17.70 -9.38 5.95
CA ALA A 263 17.93 -10.82 5.97
C ALA A 263 16.76 -11.65 6.52
N LEU A 264 15.66 -11.03 6.98
CA LEU A 264 14.45 -11.75 7.38
C LEU A 264 13.71 -12.29 6.15
N ALA A 265 13.05 -13.43 6.32
CA ALA A 265 12.07 -13.90 5.35
C ALA A 265 10.84 -12.97 5.35
N GLY A 266 10.17 -12.82 4.22
CA GLY A 266 8.97 -12.02 4.13
C GLY A 266 7.86 -12.57 5.03
N PRO A 267 7.17 -11.74 5.84
CA PRO A 267 6.06 -12.20 6.69
C PRO A 267 4.96 -12.91 5.89
N TYR A 268 4.74 -12.51 4.63
CA TYR A 268 3.77 -13.13 3.75
C TYR A 268 4.19 -14.54 3.32
N ASP A 269 5.47 -14.77 3.02
CA ASP A 269 6.01 -16.09 2.72
C ASP A 269 5.88 -17.01 3.95
N ALA A 270 6.16 -16.49 5.14
CA ALA A 270 6.00 -17.22 6.39
C ALA A 270 4.54 -17.63 6.63
N LEU A 271 3.58 -16.74 6.34
CA LEU A 271 2.14 -17.06 6.40
C LEU A 271 1.77 -18.20 5.43
N LEU A 272 2.25 -18.16 4.19
CA LEU A 272 1.98 -19.24 3.22
C LEU A 272 2.57 -20.58 3.67
N HIS A 273 3.78 -20.59 4.22
CA HIS A 273 4.38 -21.79 4.80
C HIS A 273 3.57 -22.31 6.01
N ALA A 274 3.13 -21.42 6.89
CA ALA A 274 2.29 -21.78 8.04
C ALA A 274 0.94 -22.36 7.60
N LEU A 275 0.34 -21.82 6.53
CA LEU A 275 -0.87 -22.39 5.95
C LEU A 275 -0.62 -23.80 5.42
N ALA A 276 0.45 -24.00 4.65
CA ALA A 276 0.81 -25.31 4.11
C ALA A 276 1.11 -26.35 5.21
N ALA A 277 1.78 -25.93 6.28
CA ALA A 277 2.20 -26.82 7.36
C ALA A 277 1.09 -27.13 8.37
N PHE A 278 0.28 -26.15 8.76
CA PHE A 278 -0.58 -26.25 9.94
C PHE A 278 -2.08 -26.21 9.63
N ARG A 279 -2.51 -25.56 8.54
CA ARG A 279 -3.94 -25.23 8.34
C ARG A 279 -4.86 -26.46 8.35
N HIS A 280 -4.37 -27.58 7.82
CA HIS A 280 -5.12 -28.81 7.60
C HIS A 280 -4.86 -29.92 8.64
N LEU A 281 -4.09 -29.65 9.69
CA LEU A 281 -3.94 -30.57 10.82
C LEU A 281 -5.27 -30.70 11.60
N PRO A 282 -5.50 -31.82 12.32
CA PRO A 282 -6.60 -31.94 13.27
C PRO A 282 -6.63 -30.77 14.28
N PRO A 283 -7.82 -30.31 14.73
CA PRO A 283 -7.95 -29.13 15.60
C PRO A 283 -7.05 -29.16 16.84
N GLU A 284 -6.97 -30.30 17.52
CA GLU A 284 -6.14 -30.49 18.70
C GLU A 284 -4.65 -30.33 18.41
N GLN A 285 -4.17 -30.75 17.23
CA GLN A 285 -2.78 -30.59 16.81
C GLN A 285 -2.48 -29.14 16.41
N ARG A 286 -3.44 -28.45 15.76
CA ARG A 286 -3.31 -27.02 15.43
C ARG A 286 -3.17 -26.17 16.68
N ASN A 287 -3.94 -26.47 17.73
CA ASN A 287 -3.86 -25.74 19.00
C ASN A 287 -2.48 -25.88 19.64
N VAL A 288 -1.84 -27.06 19.53
CA VAL A 288 -0.46 -27.27 20.00
C VAL A 288 0.51 -26.40 19.19
N TRP A 289 0.42 -26.40 17.85
CA TRP A 289 1.30 -25.58 17.02
C TRP A 289 1.07 -24.07 17.19
N GLN A 290 -0.17 -23.65 17.44
CA GLN A 290 -0.47 -22.26 17.80
C GLN A 290 0.27 -21.88 19.09
N MET A 291 0.20 -22.71 20.13
CA MET A 291 0.95 -22.47 21.37
C MET A 291 2.46 -22.41 21.13
N MET A 292 3.00 -23.31 20.30
CA MET A 292 4.42 -23.31 19.95
C MET A 292 4.83 -22.03 19.21
N LEU A 293 4.04 -21.57 18.24
CA LEU A 293 4.32 -20.31 17.52
C LEU A 293 4.21 -19.10 18.46
N ASN A 294 3.19 -19.06 19.32
CA ASN A 294 3.04 -18.01 20.33
C ASN A 294 4.24 -17.94 21.28
N HIS A 295 4.76 -19.08 21.72
CA HIS A 295 5.92 -19.13 22.60
C HIS A 295 7.24 -18.79 21.89
N TYR A 296 7.51 -19.40 20.72
CA TYR A 296 8.82 -19.30 20.05
C TYR A 296 8.96 -18.14 19.06
N VAL A 297 7.86 -17.62 18.50
CA VAL A 297 7.89 -16.58 17.46
C VAL A 297 7.36 -15.25 17.98
N PHE A 298 6.26 -15.27 18.73
CA PHE A 298 5.61 -14.05 19.24
C PHE A 298 6.00 -13.72 20.69
N GLU A 299 6.71 -14.62 21.36
CA GLU A 299 7.22 -14.46 22.73
C GLU A 299 6.13 -14.10 23.76
N ASP A 300 4.90 -14.60 23.56
CA ASP A 300 3.74 -14.34 24.43
C ASP A 300 3.97 -14.75 25.90
N ASN A 301 5.01 -15.54 26.17
CA ASN A 301 5.38 -16.03 27.49
C ASN A 301 6.80 -15.63 27.92
N GLY A 302 7.37 -14.58 27.31
CA GLY A 302 8.75 -14.12 27.53
C GLY A 302 9.77 -14.84 26.64
N ASP A 303 11.06 -14.50 26.80
CA ASP A 303 12.16 -15.08 26.02
C ASP A 303 12.18 -16.62 26.15
N PRO A 304 11.92 -17.38 25.06
CA PRO A 304 11.83 -18.84 25.10
C PRO A 304 13.17 -19.51 25.43
N SER A 305 14.27 -18.78 25.32
CA SER A 305 15.63 -19.25 25.58
C SER A 305 16.20 -18.82 26.93
N ALA A 306 15.45 -18.06 27.74
CA ALA A 306 15.96 -17.45 28.98
C ALA A 306 16.50 -18.46 30.01
N HIS A 307 16.01 -19.70 29.97
CA HIS A 307 16.43 -20.79 30.85
C HIS A 307 17.70 -21.51 30.37
N LEU A 308 18.18 -21.22 29.16
CA LEU A 308 19.35 -21.85 28.56
C LEU A 308 20.61 -21.01 28.78
N PRO A 309 21.78 -21.64 29.02
CA PRO A 309 23.04 -20.92 28.96
C PRO A 309 23.31 -20.41 27.53
N ASP A 310 24.06 -19.32 27.37
CA ASP A 310 24.22 -18.62 26.08
C ASP A 310 24.69 -19.53 24.93
N HIS A 311 25.60 -20.46 25.22
CA HIS A 311 26.12 -21.39 24.21
C HIS A 311 25.07 -22.41 23.71
N ALA A 312 23.95 -22.57 24.41
CA ALA A 312 22.87 -23.51 24.09
C ALA A 312 21.64 -22.84 23.47
N LYS A 313 21.57 -21.51 23.42
CA LYS A 313 20.41 -20.78 22.86
C LYS A 313 20.22 -21.02 21.36
N GLY A 314 21.32 -21.25 20.63
CA GLY A 314 21.26 -21.57 19.20
C GLY A 314 20.48 -20.53 18.40
N ILE A 315 19.52 -20.97 17.58
CA ILE A 315 18.66 -20.08 16.77
C ILE A 315 17.68 -19.21 17.55
N LEU A 316 17.55 -19.43 18.86
CA LEU A 316 16.75 -18.59 19.75
C LEU A 316 17.58 -17.45 20.37
N ALA A 317 18.87 -17.36 20.06
CA ALA A 317 19.69 -16.21 20.44
C ALA A 317 19.22 -14.93 19.71
N PRO A 318 19.57 -13.72 20.20
CA PRO A 318 19.25 -12.46 19.53
C PRO A 318 19.64 -12.47 18.05
N ALA A 319 18.77 -11.92 17.20
CA ALA A 319 18.95 -11.98 15.76
C ALA A 319 20.29 -11.35 15.31
N SER A 320 21.06 -12.12 14.52
CA SER A 320 22.23 -11.63 13.79
C SER A 320 22.18 -12.06 12.32
N PRO A 321 22.89 -11.38 11.40
CA PRO A 321 22.97 -11.79 10.01
C PRO A 321 23.41 -13.26 9.82
N GLU A 322 24.36 -13.72 10.63
CA GLU A 322 24.89 -15.09 10.61
C GLU A 322 23.82 -16.09 11.05
N LEU A 323 23.09 -15.79 12.13
CA LEU A 323 22.03 -16.64 12.65
C LEU A 323 20.89 -16.79 11.64
N LEU A 324 20.47 -15.68 11.03
CA LEU A 324 19.42 -15.68 9.99
C LEU A 324 19.85 -16.44 8.73
N ALA A 325 21.13 -16.37 8.37
CA ALA A 325 21.68 -17.15 7.27
C ALA A 325 21.70 -18.65 7.59
N GLN A 326 22.07 -19.03 8.81
CA GLN A 326 22.05 -20.41 9.29
C GLN A 326 20.61 -20.98 9.27
N MET A 327 19.62 -20.23 9.77
CA MET A 327 18.21 -20.61 9.72
C MET A 327 17.72 -20.85 8.29
N ARG A 328 18.07 -19.95 7.35
CA ARG A 328 17.74 -20.13 5.94
C ARG A 328 18.40 -21.36 5.32
N GLN A 329 19.64 -21.67 5.69
CA GLN A 329 20.31 -22.89 5.24
C GLN A 329 19.61 -24.15 5.77
N MET A 330 19.20 -24.16 7.04
CA MET A 330 18.43 -25.27 7.61
C MET A 330 17.11 -25.48 6.87
N LEU A 331 16.36 -24.42 6.60
CA LEU A 331 15.10 -24.50 5.85
C LEU A 331 15.31 -25.02 4.41
N ARG A 332 16.36 -24.57 3.72
CA ARG A 332 16.70 -25.07 2.37
C ARG A 332 16.96 -26.58 2.32
N GLY A 333 17.42 -27.19 3.42
CA GLY A 333 17.63 -28.63 3.52
C GLY A 333 16.34 -29.44 3.74
N ILE A 334 15.25 -28.79 4.13
CA ILE A 334 13.99 -29.45 4.55
C ILE A 334 12.91 -29.32 3.48
N VAL A 335 12.87 -28.21 2.73
CA VAL A 335 11.95 -28.02 1.60
C VAL A 335 12.41 -28.91 0.43
N LYS A 336 11.74 -30.06 0.26
CA LYS A 336 11.93 -30.97 -0.89
C LYS A 336 11.04 -30.62 -2.06
#